data_AF-A0A836LD39-F1
#
_entry.id   AF-A0A836LD39-F1
#
_cell.length_a   1.000
_cell.length_b   1.000
_cell.length_c   1.000
_cell.angle_alpha   90.00
_cell.angle_beta   90.00
_cell.angle_gamma   90.00
#
_symmetry.space_group_name_H-M   'P 1'
#
loop_
_entity.id
_entity.type
_entity.pdbx_description
1 polymer ?
#
loop_
_entity_poly.entity_id
_entity_poly.type
_entity_poly.pdbx_seq_one_letter_code
_entity_poly.pdbx_strand_id
1 'polypeptide(L)'
;MSDHANSLVVWGSTGRRLQFSMQDLRMPESLKDHQHFHFFEKQWDAVASFWFNRVLKESALQHLPVEKIVDLIREDISKRWERRRKEQSISKKRKRLLQHSGAAGTPSASVLLTNVTALEDHNAASEGEQRDWVAVLVERVEGVSKDKVQSWRVLVDDEAEQQPAKAPRAECTGSTPGEQPDSVAEAAADFDDRVAVVLTLSNKEKAATAIAHLHGSKLGSRRVVCRFWSES
;
A
#
# COMPACT_ATOMS: atom_id res chain seq x y z
N MET A 1 -18.53 -37.73 24.40
CA MET A 1 -18.59 -36.90 25.62
C MET A 1 -18.61 -35.46 25.14
N SER A 2 -19.64 -34.74 25.52
CA SER A 2 -20.10 -33.48 24.93
C SER A 2 -19.07 -32.36 25.09
N ASP A 3 -18.71 -31.69 24.00
CA ASP A 3 -17.94 -30.45 24.00
C ASP A 3 -18.68 -29.39 24.83
N HIS A 4 -18.27 -29.22 26.09
CA HIS A 4 -18.62 -28.03 26.85
C HIS A 4 -17.88 -26.86 26.20
N ALA A 5 -18.62 -26.06 25.41
CA ALA A 5 -18.11 -24.83 24.84
C ALA A 5 -17.56 -23.93 25.97
N ASN A 6 -16.23 -23.88 26.10
CA ASN A 6 -15.54 -23.03 27.06
C ASN A 6 -15.73 -21.58 26.66
N SER A 7 -16.70 -20.92 27.30
CA SER A 7 -16.97 -19.51 27.10
C SER A 7 -16.14 -18.68 28.08
N LEU A 8 -15.23 -17.84 27.56
CA LEU A 8 -14.41 -16.89 28.30
C LEU A 8 -15.23 -15.99 29.23
N VAL A 9 -16.50 -15.77 28.90
CA VAL A 9 -17.45 -15.03 29.72
C VAL A 9 -18.71 -15.87 29.89
N VAL A 10 -19.13 -16.06 31.15
CA VAL A 10 -20.37 -16.75 31.52
C VAL A 10 -21.33 -15.74 32.13
N TRP A 11 -22.55 -15.71 31.61
CA TRP A 11 -23.64 -14.87 32.12
C TRP A 11 -24.56 -15.73 32.99
N GLY A 12 -24.68 -15.38 34.27
CA GLY A 12 -25.56 -16.06 35.23
C GLY A 12 -26.54 -15.10 35.91
N SER A 13 -27.42 -15.63 36.77
CA SER A 13 -28.38 -14.85 37.55
C SER A 13 -27.73 -13.81 38.47
N THR A 14 -26.48 -14.03 38.86
CA THR A 14 -25.66 -13.12 39.68
C THR A 14 -24.80 -12.15 38.86
N GLY A 15 -24.96 -12.12 37.54
CA GLY A 15 -24.22 -11.24 36.63
C GLY A 15 -23.10 -11.94 35.84
N ARG A 16 -22.10 -11.15 35.44
CA ARG A 16 -21.01 -11.56 34.54
C ARG A 16 -19.88 -12.23 35.31
N ARG A 17 -19.52 -13.47 34.95
CA ARG A 17 -18.35 -14.18 35.46
C ARG A 17 -17.31 -14.36 34.34
N LEU A 18 -16.05 -14.04 34.62
CA LEU A 18 -14.94 -14.23 33.68
C LEU A 18 -14.28 -15.58 33.94
N GLN A 19 -14.00 -16.32 32.88
CA GLN A 19 -13.26 -17.59 32.92
C GLN A 19 -11.77 -17.42 32.56
N PHE A 20 -11.34 -16.19 32.27
CA PHE A 20 -9.96 -15.86 31.93
C PHE A 20 -9.58 -14.51 32.54
N SER A 21 -8.28 -14.26 32.58
CA SER A 21 -7.64 -13.10 33.17
C SER A 21 -6.63 -12.47 32.20
N MET A 22 -6.09 -11.32 32.58
CA MET A 22 -5.00 -10.69 31.85
C MET A 22 -3.73 -11.55 31.80
N GLN A 23 -3.51 -12.44 32.78
CA GLN A 23 -2.35 -13.33 32.78
C GLN A 23 -2.43 -14.38 31.67
N ASP A 24 -3.64 -14.79 31.31
CA ASP A 24 -3.89 -15.76 30.24
C ASP A 24 -3.61 -15.16 28.85
N LEU A 25 -3.63 -13.83 28.74
CA LEU A 25 -3.28 -13.08 27.53
C LEU A 25 -1.82 -12.61 27.51
N ARG A 26 -0.95 -13.16 28.36
CA ARG A 26 0.48 -12.81 28.36
C ARG A 26 1.15 -13.16 27.02
N MET A 27 2.26 -12.47 26.74
CA MET A 27 3.02 -12.71 25.51
C MET A 27 3.58 -14.14 25.49
N PRO A 28 3.29 -14.95 24.46
CA PRO A 28 3.88 -16.27 24.32
C PRO A 28 5.40 -16.21 24.22
N GLU A 29 6.09 -17.17 24.83
CA GLU A 29 7.55 -17.22 24.80
C GLU A 29 8.11 -17.45 23.39
N SER A 30 7.34 -18.12 22.52
CA SER A 30 7.68 -18.33 21.12
C SER A 30 7.86 -17.03 20.32
N LEU A 31 7.40 -15.88 20.83
CA LEU A 31 7.63 -14.59 20.18
C LEU A 31 9.01 -13.99 20.46
N LYS A 32 9.76 -14.52 21.44
CA LYS A 32 11.14 -14.08 21.75
C LYS A 32 12.07 -14.22 20.54
N ASP A 33 11.85 -15.25 19.73
CA ASP A 33 12.64 -15.53 18.52
C ASP A 33 12.15 -14.77 17.28
N HIS A 34 11.09 -13.95 17.40
CA HIS A 34 10.55 -13.23 16.25
C HIS A 34 11.47 -12.07 15.84
N GLN A 35 11.63 -11.86 14.52
CA GLN A 35 12.50 -10.81 13.94
C GLN A 35 12.24 -9.38 14.48
N HIS A 36 11.05 -9.14 15.03
CA HIS A 36 10.58 -7.85 15.49
C HIS A 36 10.11 -7.89 16.96
N PHE A 37 10.68 -8.81 17.74
CA PHE A 37 10.33 -9.04 19.16
C PHE A 37 10.17 -7.75 19.97
N HIS A 38 11.14 -6.83 19.92
CA HIS A 38 11.08 -5.57 20.68
C HIS A 38 9.87 -4.69 20.34
N PHE A 39 9.28 -4.83 19.15
CA PHE A 39 8.04 -4.14 18.82
C PHE A 39 6.84 -4.83 19.49
N PHE A 40 6.81 -6.16 19.49
CA PHE A 40 5.80 -6.94 20.21
C PHE A 40 5.84 -6.64 21.70
N GLU A 41 7.02 -6.75 22.31
CA GLU A 41 7.26 -6.47 23.72
C GLU A 41 6.72 -5.08 24.14
N LYS A 42 6.97 -4.04 23.33
CA LYS A 42 6.50 -2.67 23.61
C LYS A 42 5.00 -2.45 23.41
N GLN A 43 4.33 -3.29 22.63
CA GLN A 43 2.92 -3.11 22.29
C GLN A 43 2.01 -4.08 23.03
N TRP A 44 2.54 -5.20 23.51
CA TRP A 44 1.76 -6.34 23.97
C TRP A 44 0.75 -5.96 25.04
N ASP A 45 1.18 -5.36 26.14
CA ASP A 45 0.30 -5.06 27.28
C ASP A 45 -0.86 -4.12 26.90
N ALA A 46 -0.58 -3.13 26.06
CA ALA A 46 -1.59 -2.19 25.59
C ALA A 46 -2.61 -2.88 24.67
N VAL A 47 -2.14 -3.74 23.75
CA VAL A 47 -3.03 -4.46 22.82
C VAL A 47 -3.79 -5.57 23.55
N ALA A 48 -3.16 -6.32 24.44
CA ALA A 48 -3.81 -7.33 25.27
C ALA A 48 -4.91 -6.73 26.14
N SER A 49 -4.66 -5.57 26.77
CA SER A 49 -5.67 -4.84 27.55
C SER A 49 -6.85 -4.39 26.68
N PHE A 50 -6.58 -3.97 25.44
CA PHE A 50 -7.63 -3.63 24.47
C PHE A 50 -8.47 -4.87 24.11
N TRP A 51 -7.82 -5.98 23.77
CA TRP A 51 -8.52 -7.23 23.41
C TRP A 51 -9.28 -7.84 24.57
N PHE A 52 -8.75 -7.77 25.79
CA PHE A 52 -9.46 -8.17 27.01
C PHE A 52 -10.80 -7.43 27.11
N ASN A 53 -10.77 -6.10 27.05
CA ASN A 53 -11.99 -5.28 27.09
C ASN A 53 -12.91 -5.52 25.90
N ARG A 54 -12.36 -5.88 24.74
CA ARG A 54 -13.13 -6.20 23.54
C ARG A 54 -13.89 -7.51 23.68
N VAL A 55 -13.26 -8.56 24.22
CA VAL A 55 -13.91 -9.85 24.55
C VAL A 55 -15.09 -9.62 25.51
N LEU A 56 -14.95 -8.72 26.48
CA LEU A 56 -16.03 -8.39 27.41
C LEU A 56 -17.28 -7.77 26.75
N LYS A 57 -17.13 -7.17 25.57
CA LYS A 57 -18.18 -6.45 24.85
C LYS A 57 -18.75 -7.23 23.66
N GLU A 58 -17.93 -8.04 23.00
CA GLU A 58 -18.29 -8.75 21.77
C GLU A 58 -18.57 -10.22 22.06
N SER A 59 -19.85 -10.63 22.00
CA SER A 59 -20.27 -12.02 22.26
C SER A 59 -19.57 -13.05 21.37
N ALA A 60 -19.30 -12.69 20.10
CA ALA A 60 -18.57 -13.55 19.17
C ALA A 60 -17.17 -13.95 19.66
N LEU A 61 -16.51 -13.07 20.43
CA LEU A 61 -15.18 -13.34 20.99
C LEU A 61 -15.25 -14.14 22.30
N GLN A 62 -16.39 -14.12 23.00
CA GLN A 62 -16.54 -14.79 24.30
C GLN A 62 -16.50 -16.31 24.19
N HIS A 63 -16.84 -16.87 23.02
CA HIS A 63 -16.82 -18.32 22.78
C HIS A 63 -15.52 -18.82 22.16
N LEU A 64 -14.56 -17.93 21.90
CA LEU A 64 -13.25 -18.32 21.39
C LEU A 64 -12.36 -18.82 22.55
N PRO A 65 -11.47 -19.79 22.30
CA PRO A 65 -10.47 -20.17 23.28
C PRO A 65 -9.43 -19.04 23.45
N VAL A 66 -8.78 -19.00 24.62
CA VAL A 66 -7.79 -17.95 24.97
C VAL A 66 -6.68 -17.87 23.93
N GLU A 67 -6.21 -19.02 23.44
CA GLU A 67 -5.15 -19.13 22.44
C GLU A 67 -5.51 -18.37 21.15
N LYS A 68 -6.79 -18.40 20.75
CA LYS A 68 -7.27 -17.64 19.59
C LYS A 68 -7.29 -16.14 19.84
N ILE A 69 -7.57 -15.69 21.06
CA ILE A 69 -7.45 -14.28 21.42
C ILE A 69 -5.99 -13.83 21.39
N VAL A 70 -5.06 -14.67 21.86
CA VAL A 70 -3.62 -14.42 21.80
C VAL A 70 -3.12 -14.35 20.36
N ASP A 71 -3.59 -15.24 19.47
CA ASP A 71 -3.31 -15.19 18.03
C ASP A 71 -3.81 -13.87 17.41
N LEU A 72 -5.01 -13.42 17.77
CA LEU A 72 -5.56 -12.14 17.29
C LEU A 72 -4.76 -10.93 17.78
N ILE A 73 -4.26 -10.95 19.02
CA ILE A 73 -3.35 -9.94 19.56
C ILE A 73 -2.05 -9.91 18.73
N ARG A 74 -1.46 -11.09 18.49
CA ARG A 74 -0.25 -11.22 17.68
C ARG A 74 -0.45 -10.67 16.27
N GLU A 75 -1.56 -11.03 15.62
CA GLU A 75 -1.90 -10.53 14.29
C GLU A 75 -2.09 -9.01 14.26
N ASP A 76 -2.79 -8.44 15.26
CA ASP A 76 -3.00 -6.99 15.34
C ASP A 76 -1.66 -6.25 15.47
N ILE A 77 -0.77 -6.72 16.35
CA ILE A 77 0.56 -6.12 16.50
C ILE A 77 1.38 -6.27 15.20
N SER A 78 1.33 -7.42 14.52
CA SER A 78 2.00 -7.61 13.22
C SER A 78 1.49 -6.63 12.18
N LYS A 79 0.16 -6.49 12.04
CA LYS A 79 -0.48 -5.53 11.13
C LYS A 79 -0.10 -4.08 11.45
N ARG A 80 0.03 -3.72 12.74
CA ARG A 80 0.51 -2.40 13.16
C ARG A 80 1.98 -2.16 12.77
N TRP A 81 2.83 -3.18 12.92
CA TRP A 81 4.23 -3.10 12.51
C TRP A 81 4.36 -2.89 10.99
N GLU A 82 3.67 -3.71 10.19
CA GLU A 82 3.65 -3.61 8.74
C GLU A 82 3.17 -2.23 8.28
N ARG A 83 2.09 -1.73 8.87
CA ARG A 83 1.57 -0.39 8.60
C ARG A 83 2.62 0.68 8.89
N ARG A 84 3.26 0.63 10.07
CA ARG A 84 4.31 1.57 10.45
C ARG A 84 5.50 1.53 9.49
N ARG A 85 5.92 0.34 9.04
CA ARG A 85 7.01 0.18 8.07
C ARG A 85 6.65 0.75 6.70
N LYS A 86 5.43 0.50 6.23
CA LYS A 86 4.90 1.05 4.98
C LYS A 86 4.85 2.59 5.04
N GLU A 87 4.31 3.15 6.11
CA GLU A 87 4.25 4.60 6.33
C GLU A 87 5.64 5.25 6.41
N GLN A 88 6.59 4.62 7.12
CA GLN A 88 7.97 5.10 7.16
C GLN A 88 8.64 5.08 5.79
N SER A 89 8.42 4.02 5.00
CA SER A 89 8.94 3.91 3.64
C SER A 89 8.40 5.03 2.75
N ILE A 90 7.08 5.25 2.79
CA ILE A 90 6.41 6.33 2.05
C ILE A 90 6.93 7.70 2.49
N SER A 91 7.06 7.94 3.80
CA SER A 91 7.58 9.19 4.35
C SER A 91 9.01 9.47 3.87
N LYS A 92 9.88 8.44 3.85
CA LYS A 92 11.23 8.55 3.29
C LYS A 92 11.20 8.83 1.78
N LYS A 93 10.36 8.15 1.01
CA LYS A 93 10.17 8.40 -0.44
C LYS A 93 9.73 9.84 -0.70
N ARG A 94 8.69 10.30 -0.01
CA ARG A 94 8.18 11.69 -0.10
C ARG A 94 9.27 12.71 0.21
N LYS A 95 10.04 12.49 1.28
CA LYS A 95 11.15 13.39 1.65
C LYS A 95 12.19 13.46 0.53
N ARG A 96 12.59 12.33 -0.06
CA ARG A 96 13.54 12.28 -1.18
C ARG A 96 12.99 12.99 -2.42
N LEU A 97 11.73 12.77 -2.76
CA LEU A 97 11.06 13.42 -3.90
C LEU A 97 11.06 14.95 -3.79
N LEU A 98 10.97 15.50 -2.58
CA LEU A 98 10.93 16.95 -2.36
C LEU A 98 12.32 17.61 -2.24
N GLN A 99 13.38 16.83 -2.03
CA GLN A 99 14.72 17.37 -1.73
C GLN A 99 15.49 17.83 -2.96
N HIS A 100 15.37 17.13 -4.07
CA HIS A 100 16.11 17.43 -5.30
C HIS A 100 15.33 16.96 -6.53
N SER A 101 15.58 17.59 -7.68
CA SER A 101 15.15 17.02 -8.96
C SER A 101 15.86 15.68 -9.18
N GLY A 102 15.14 14.69 -9.69
CA GLY A 102 15.65 13.34 -9.87
C GLY A 102 14.86 12.58 -10.92
N ALA A 103 14.87 11.24 -10.87
CA ALA A 103 14.14 10.40 -11.84
C ALA A 103 12.61 10.66 -11.89
N ALA A 104 12.04 11.29 -10.85
CA ALA A 104 10.64 11.68 -10.80
C ALA A 104 10.40 13.10 -11.35
N GLY A 105 11.41 13.79 -11.87
CA GLY A 105 11.32 15.19 -12.32
C GLY A 105 11.49 16.20 -11.20
N THR A 106 11.31 17.48 -11.54
CA THR A 106 11.39 18.61 -10.61
C THR A 106 10.10 18.71 -9.79
N PRO A 107 10.17 18.91 -8.46
CA PRO A 107 8.97 18.99 -7.62
C PRO A 107 7.99 20.07 -8.07
N SER A 108 6.77 19.66 -8.41
CA SER A 108 5.67 20.53 -8.83
C SER A 108 4.36 20.07 -8.18
N ALA A 109 3.31 20.89 -8.30
CA ALA A 109 1.97 20.53 -7.81
C ALA A 109 1.23 19.53 -8.72
N SER A 110 1.77 19.24 -9.90
CA SER A 110 1.15 18.37 -10.89
C SER A 110 1.86 17.02 -10.98
N VAL A 111 1.09 15.95 -11.19
CA VAL A 111 1.56 14.57 -11.29
C VAL A 111 1.17 14.01 -12.65
N LEU A 112 2.13 13.40 -13.34
CA LEU A 112 1.93 12.59 -14.54
C LEU A 112 1.81 11.12 -14.12
N LEU A 113 0.74 10.45 -14.51
CA LEU A 113 0.52 9.02 -14.34
C LEU A 113 0.55 8.36 -15.72
N THR A 114 1.48 7.43 -15.93
CA THR A 114 1.59 6.62 -17.16
C THR A 114 1.42 5.14 -16.86
N ASN A 115 1.24 4.34 -17.91
CA ASN A 115 0.97 2.90 -17.83
C ASN A 115 -0.29 2.58 -17.00
N VAL A 116 -1.32 3.41 -17.19
CA VAL A 116 -2.63 3.25 -16.54
C VAL A 116 -3.59 2.42 -17.38
N THR A 117 -3.50 2.50 -18.71
CA THR A 117 -4.27 1.74 -19.70
C THR A 117 -3.45 1.57 -20.97
N ALA A 118 -3.76 0.57 -21.81
CA ALA A 118 -3.23 0.48 -23.16
C ALA A 118 -3.86 1.57 -24.05
N LEU A 119 -3.16 1.99 -25.09
CA LEU A 119 -3.77 2.82 -26.13
C LEU A 119 -4.93 2.10 -26.83
N GLU A 120 -4.79 0.80 -27.11
CA GLU A 120 -5.84 -0.01 -27.75
C GLU A 120 -7.11 -0.07 -26.90
N ASP A 121 -6.95 -0.33 -25.60
CA ASP A 121 -8.05 -0.34 -24.63
C ASP A 121 -8.69 1.05 -24.49
N HIS A 122 -7.89 2.12 -24.52
CA HIS A 122 -8.41 3.49 -24.50
C HIS A 122 -9.24 3.79 -25.75
N ASN A 123 -8.74 3.43 -26.94
CA ASN A 123 -9.41 3.71 -28.20
C ASN A 123 -10.67 2.85 -28.41
N ALA A 124 -10.70 1.64 -27.83
CA ALA A 124 -11.87 0.79 -27.83
C ALA A 124 -12.95 1.22 -26.81
N ALA A 125 -12.55 1.92 -25.74
CA ALA A 125 -13.47 2.39 -24.70
C ALA A 125 -14.33 3.57 -25.18
N SER A 126 -15.61 3.56 -24.79
CA SER A 126 -16.53 4.68 -24.98
C SER A 126 -16.11 5.91 -24.14
N GLU A 127 -16.55 7.11 -24.52
CA GLU A 127 -16.27 8.33 -23.73
C GLU A 127 -16.74 8.22 -22.26
N GLY A 128 -17.82 7.50 -22.01
CA GLY A 128 -18.33 7.25 -20.65
C GLY A 128 -17.37 6.39 -19.84
N GLU A 129 -16.96 5.24 -20.39
CA GLU A 129 -15.95 4.37 -19.79
C GLU A 129 -14.63 5.10 -19.60
N GLN A 130 -14.27 5.98 -20.55
CA GLN A 130 -13.07 6.79 -20.46
C GLN A 130 -13.09 7.73 -19.25
N ARG A 131 -14.22 8.40 -19.03
CA ARG A 131 -14.39 9.27 -17.86
C ARG A 131 -14.45 8.48 -16.56
N ASP A 132 -15.07 7.32 -16.55
CA ASP A 132 -15.20 6.48 -15.35
C ASP A 132 -13.84 5.98 -14.86
N TRP A 133 -12.95 5.54 -15.76
CA TRP A 133 -11.60 5.11 -15.34
C TRP A 133 -10.76 6.28 -14.82
N VAL A 134 -10.88 7.47 -15.43
CA VAL A 134 -10.22 8.68 -14.91
C VAL A 134 -10.79 9.06 -13.55
N ALA A 135 -12.10 8.93 -13.34
CA ALA A 135 -12.72 9.20 -12.04
C ALA A 135 -12.17 8.28 -10.94
N VAL A 136 -11.98 6.99 -11.24
CA VAL A 136 -11.35 6.03 -10.32
C VAL A 136 -9.90 6.42 -10.01
N LEU A 137 -9.14 6.90 -11.00
CA LEU A 137 -7.79 7.43 -10.78
C LEU A 137 -7.78 8.66 -9.89
N VAL A 138 -8.68 9.61 -10.15
CA VAL A 138 -8.85 10.82 -9.35
C VAL A 138 -9.17 10.45 -7.91
N GLU A 139 -10.18 9.62 -7.66
CA GLU A 139 -10.57 9.16 -6.32
C GLU A 139 -9.38 8.51 -5.59
N ARG A 140 -8.63 7.66 -6.30
CA ARG A 140 -7.45 7.00 -5.73
C ARG A 140 -6.36 7.99 -5.33
N VAL A 141 -6.12 9.01 -6.16
CA VAL A 141 -5.14 10.08 -5.90
C VAL A 141 -5.58 10.95 -4.74
N GLU A 142 -6.85 11.32 -4.68
CA GLU A 142 -7.43 12.08 -3.55
C GLU A 142 -7.33 11.30 -2.24
N GLY A 143 -7.63 9.99 -2.27
CA GLY A 143 -7.57 9.11 -1.10
C GLY A 143 -6.16 8.99 -0.50
N VAL A 144 -5.12 8.86 -1.34
CA VAL A 144 -3.74 8.73 -0.85
C VAL A 144 -3.12 10.07 -0.46
N SER A 145 -3.42 11.15 -1.19
CA SER A 145 -2.88 12.48 -0.90
C SER A 145 -3.63 13.21 0.21
N LYS A 146 -4.86 12.77 0.51
CA LYS A 146 -5.83 13.47 1.38
C LYS A 146 -5.99 14.92 0.90
N ASP A 147 -6.20 15.08 -0.40
CA ASP A 147 -6.35 16.36 -1.08
C ASP A 147 -7.37 16.22 -2.21
N LYS A 148 -7.94 17.33 -2.67
CA LYS A 148 -8.84 17.35 -3.83
C LYS A 148 -8.07 17.68 -5.10
N VAL A 149 -8.33 16.92 -6.17
CA VAL A 149 -7.73 17.19 -7.48
C VAL A 149 -8.37 18.46 -8.03
N GLN A 150 -7.53 19.45 -8.36
CA GLN A 150 -7.98 20.75 -8.87
C GLN A 150 -8.34 20.70 -10.35
N SER A 151 -7.54 19.96 -11.11
CA SER A 151 -7.76 19.75 -12.54
C SER A 151 -7.10 18.46 -12.98
N TRP A 152 -7.63 17.88 -14.07
CA TRP A 152 -7.06 16.70 -14.69
C TRP A 152 -7.17 16.81 -16.21
N ARG A 153 -6.25 16.16 -16.92
CA ARG A 153 -6.31 16.00 -18.37
C ARG A 153 -5.69 14.68 -18.80
N VAL A 154 -6.21 14.10 -19.87
CA VAL A 154 -5.63 12.93 -20.53
C VAL A 154 -4.73 13.44 -21.66
N LEU A 155 -3.53 12.88 -21.74
CA LEU A 155 -2.59 13.07 -22.83
C LEU A 155 -2.54 11.75 -23.60
N VAL A 156 -2.79 11.81 -24.90
CA VAL A 156 -2.72 10.66 -25.80
C VAL A 156 -1.65 10.97 -26.84
N ASP A 157 -0.68 10.08 -26.99
CA ASP A 157 0.33 10.12 -28.03
C ASP A 157 -0.15 9.26 -29.21
N ASP A 158 -0.75 9.92 -30.21
CA ASP A 158 -1.29 9.31 -31.43
C ASP A 158 -0.24 9.23 -32.56
N GLU A 159 1.02 9.60 -32.34
CA GLU A 159 2.03 9.52 -33.40
C GLU A 159 2.45 8.08 -33.70
N ALA A 160 1.96 7.58 -34.83
CA ALA A 160 2.36 6.32 -35.44
C ALA A 160 3.71 6.38 -36.20
N GLU A 161 4.51 7.45 -36.08
CA GLU A 161 5.77 7.63 -36.83
C GLU A 161 7.04 7.66 -35.96
N GLN A 162 7.75 6.52 -35.96
CA GLN A 162 9.21 6.39 -35.94
C GLN A 162 10.04 7.13 -34.87
N GLN A 163 10.49 6.40 -33.85
CA GLN A 163 11.91 5.95 -33.75
C GLN A 163 12.09 4.97 -32.57
N PRO A 164 12.78 3.83 -32.76
CA PRO A 164 13.30 3.09 -31.61
C PRO A 164 14.44 3.92 -31.03
N ALA A 165 14.17 4.66 -29.95
CA ALA A 165 15.22 5.26 -29.16
C ALA A 165 16.06 4.13 -28.53
N LYS A 166 17.08 3.66 -29.27
CA LYS A 166 18.23 2.99 -28.70
C LYS A 166 18.81 3.93 -27.64
N ALA A 167 18.51 3.68 -26.38
CA ALA A 167 19.29 4.23 -25.30
C ALA A 167 20.77 3.85 -25.52
N PRO A 168 21.73 4.79 -25.42
CA PRO A 168 23.13 4.43 -25.46
C PRO A 168 23.42 3.56 -24.24
N ARG A 169 23.75 2.30 -24.51
CA ARG A 169 24.29 1.36 -23.53
C ARG A 169 25.60 2.00 -23.03
N ALA A 170 25.57 2.58 -21.84
CA ALA A 170 26.78 3.01 -21.16
C ALA A 170 27.61 1.76 -20.88
N GLU A 171 28.71 1.60 -21.63
CA GLU A 171 29.77 0.66 -21.33
C GLU A 171 30.36 1.02 -19.95
N CYS A 172 30.13 0.17 -18.97
CA CYS A 172 31.01 0.03 -17.82
C CYS A 172 31.48 -1.42 -17.78
N THR A 173 32.68 -1.63 -18.30
CA THR A 173 33.52 -2.80 -18.07
C THR A 173 33.75 -3.02 -16.59
N GLY A 174 33.42 -4.22 -16.10
CA GLY A 174 33.71 -4.68 -14.74
C GLY A 174 33.24 -6.12 -14.56
N SER A 175 34.10 -7.07 -14.94
CA SER A 175 33.88 -8.51 -14.90
C SER A 175 33.88 -9.09 -13.47
N THR A 176 32.84 -9.82 -13.07
CA THR A 176 32.87 -11.19 -12.48
C THR A 176 31.43 -11.69 -12.16
N PRO A 177 31.20 -13.01 -12.11
CA PRO A 177 29.97 -13.64 -12.61
C PRO A 177 29.09 -14.28 -11.52
N GLY A 178 27.81 -14.46 -11.84
CA GLY A 178 26.94 -15.44 -11.18
C GLY A 178 25.58 -14.91 -10.75
N GLU A 179 24.61 -14.98 -11.67
CA GLU A 179 23.27 -15.56 -11.51
C GLU A 179 22.25 -14.88 -12.45
N GLN A 180 21.48 -15.72 -13.15
CA GLN A 180 20.68 -15.44 -14.34
C GLN A 180 19.59 -14.36 -14.18
N PRO A 181 19.29 -13.59 -15.24
CA PRO A 181 18.20 -12.61 -15.26
C PRO A 181 16.97 -13.12 -16.02
N ASP A 182 16.11 -13.92 -15.39
CA ASP A 182 14.84 -14.36 -16.03
C ASP A 182 13.64 -13.43 -15.74
N SER A 183 13.85 -12.21 -15.22
CA SER A 183 12.74 -11.32 -14.80
C SER A 183 12.67 -9.98 -15.54
N VAL A 184 13.60 -9.66 -16.44
CA VAL A 184 13.63 -8.33 -17.09
C VAL A 184 12.86 -8.31 -18.42
N ALA A 185 12.70 -9.47 -19.07
CA ALA A 185 12.07 -9.55 -20.40
C ALA A 185 10.53 -9.44 -20.36
N GLU A 186 9.86 -10.01 -19.35
CA GLU A 186 8.39 -9.93 -19.24
C GLU A 186 7.87 -8.55 -18.80
N ALA A 187 8.67 -7.78 -18.06
CA ALA A 187 8.26 -6.46 -17.58
C ALA A 187 8.27 -5.37 -18.68
N ALA A 188 8.98 -5.61 -19.79
CA ALA A 188 9.10 -4.67 -20.89
C ALA A 188 7.93 -4.78 -21.89
N ALA A 189 7.22 -5.91 -21.93
CA ALA A 189 6.14 -6.16 -22.89
C ALA A 189 4.81 -5.45 -22.54
N ASP A 190 4.62 -5.05 -21.28
CA ASP A 190 3.35 -4.50 -20.76
C ASP A 190 3.38 -2.99 -20.42
N PHE A 191 4.46 -2.29 -20.76
CA PHE A 191 4.57 -0.85 -20.50
C PHE A 191 4.08 -0.03 -21.70
N ASP A 192 2.95 0.67 -21.53
CA ASP A 192 2.41 1.60 -22.52
C ASP A 192 2.32 3.00 -21.89
N ASP A 193 3.09 3.96 -22.39
CA ASP A 193 3.08 5.36 -21.95
C ASP A 193 2.36 6.30 -22.92
N ARG A 194 1.75 5.77 -23.99
CA ARG A 194 0.99 6.56 -24.98
C ARG A 194 -0.29 7.16 -24.41
N VAL A 195 -0.80 6.60 -23.31
CA VAL A 195 -1.87 7.22 -22.52
C VAL A 195 -1.31 7.66 -21.17
N ALA A 196 -1.40 8.95 -20.90
CA ALA A 196 -1.04 9.53 -19.62
C ALA A 196 -2.16 10.39 -19.05
N VAL A 197 -2.23 10.45 -17.71
CA VAL A 197 -3.14 11.37 -17.01
C VAL A 197 -2.30 12.35 -16.21
N VAL A 198 -2.52 13.64 -16.45
CA VAL A 198 -1.96 14.72 -15.63
C VAL A 198 -3.01 15.14 -14.62
N LEU A 199 -2.63 15.19 -13.35
CA LEU A 199 -3.47 15.62 -12.22
C LEU A 199 -2.78 16.78 -11.50
N THR A 200 -3.51 17.86 -11.21
CA THR A 200 -3.00 18.99 -10.42
C THR A 200 -3.57 18.96 -9.01
N LEU A 201 -2.70 19.06 -8.01
CA LEU A 201 -3.03 19.08 -6.58
C LEU A 201 -2.73 20.47 -5.99
N SER A 202 -3.10 20.67 -4.72
CA SER A 202 -2.95 21.98 -4.07
C SER A 202 -1.49 22.45 -3.91
N ASN A 203 -0.53 21.52 -3.83
CA ASN A 203 0.89 21.83 -3.71
C ASN A 203 1.78 20.61 -4.03
N LYS A 204 3.09 20.86 -4.09
CA LYS A 204 4.11 19.84 -4.37
C LYS A 204 4.20 18.76 -3.30
N GLU A 205 3.89 19.04 -2.04
CA GLU A 205 3.92 18.07 -0.95
C GLU A 205 2.80 17.02 -1.11
N LYS A 206 1.63 17.44 -1.59
CA LYS A 206 0.51 16.56 -1.94
C LYS A 206 0.84 15.72 -3.17
N ALA A 207 1.39 16.32 -4.22
CA ALA A 207 1.90 15.61 -5.39
C ALA A 207 2.98 14.58 -5.04
N ALA A 208 3.96 14.94 -4.21
CA ALA A 208 4.98 14.02 -3.73
C ALA A 208 4.39 12.86 -2.92
N THR A 209 3.32 13.11 -2.15
CA THR A 209 2.60 12.07 -1.40
C THR A 209 1.90 11.11 -2.37
N ALA A 210 1.18 11.62 -3.38
CA ALA A 210 0.56 10.79 -4.41
C ALA A 210 1.59 9.93 -5.14
N ILE A 211 2.70 10.51 -5.61
CA ILE A 211 3.78 9.78 -6.29
C ILE A 211 4.38 8.70 -5.36
N ALA A 212 4.68 9.02 -4.10
CA ALA A 212 5.27 8.06 -3.16
C ALA A 212 4.37 6.84 -2.87
N HIS A 213 3.05 7.02 -2.95
CA HIS A 213 2.06 5.96 -2.76
C HIS A 213 1.77 5.15 -4.03
N LEU A 214 1.65 5.83 -5.18
CA LEU A 214 1.10 5.25 -6.40
C LEU A 214 2.17 4.70 -7.34
N HIS A 215 3.38 5.26 -7.34
CA HIS A 215 4.46 4.81 -8.21
C HIS A 215 4.82 3.34 -7.92
N GLY A 216 4.72 2.50 -8.95
CA GLY A 216 4.93 1.05 -8.90
C GLY A 216 3.78 0.25 -8.30
N SER A 217 2.69 0.90 -7.89
CA SER A 217 1.47 0.24 -7.43
C SER A 217 0.67 -0.34 -8.59
N LYS A 218 -0.11 -1.40 -8.32
CA LYS A 218 -0.97 -2.02 -9.33
C LYS A 218 -2.28 -1.26 -9.51
N LEU A 219 -2.69 -1.07 -10.75
CA LEU A 219 -4.01 -0.61 -11.18
C LEU A 219 -4.48 -1.59 -12.26
N GLY A 220 -5.48 -2.41 -11.94
CA GLY A 220 -5.79 -3.60 -12.75
C GLY A 220 -4.59 -4.54 -12.84
N SER A 221 -4.22 -4.93 -14.07
CA SER A 221 -3.03 -5.74 -14.36
C SER A 221 -1.73 -4.93 -14.42
N ARG A 222 -1.80 -3.60 -14.55
CA ARG A 222 -0.64 -2.73 -14.88
C ARG A 222 0.01 -2.11 -13.65
N ARG A 223 1.30 -1.79 -13.75
CA ARG A 223 2.05 -1.02 -12.74
C ARG A 223 2.13 0.44 -13.17
N VAL A 224 1.53 1.31 -12.37
CA VAL A 224 1.49 2.74 -12.64
C VAL A 224 2.85 3.36 -12.42
N VAL A 225 3.29 4.21 -13.35
CA VAL A 225 4.48 5.04 -13.19
C VAL A 225 4.04 6.48 -12.95
N CYS A 226 4.43 7.03 -11.80
CA CYS A 226 4.14 8.41 -11.45
C CYS A 226 5.41 9.28 -11.48
N ARG A 227 5.31 10.50 -12.00
CA ARG A 227 6.35 11.53 -11.99
C ARG A 227 5.72 12.91 -11.74
N PHE A 228 6.52 13.90 -11.34
CA PHE A 228 6.09 15.29 -11.38
C PHE A 228 5.91 15.74 -12.82
N TRP A 229 4.93 16.60 -13.05
CA TRP A 229 4.66 17.23 -14.34
C TRP A 229 4.93 18.73 -14.26
N SER A 230 5.62 19.26 -15.25
CA SER A 230 5.74 20.69 -15.50
C SER A 230 5.40 20.94 -16.95
N GLU A 231 4.43 21.82 -17.23
CA GLU A 231 4.29 22.37 -18.57
C GLU A 231 5.57 23.13 -18.90
N SER A 232 6.25 22.67 -19.94
CA SER A 232 7.40 23.34 -20.53
C SER A 232 6.94 23.96 -21.84
#